data_AF-A0A9C8W0E1-F1
#
_entry.id   AF-A0A9C8W0E1-F1
#
_cell.length_a   1.000
_cell.length_b   1.000
_cell.length_c   1.000
_cell.angle_alpha   90.00
_cell.angle_beta   90.00
_cell.angle_gamma   90.00
#
_symmetry.space_group_name_H-M   'P 1'
#
loop_
_entity.id
_entity.type
_entity.pdbx_description
1 polymer ?
#
loop_
_entity_poly.entity_id
_entity_poly.type
_entity_poly.pdbx_seq_one_letter_code
_entity_poly.pdbx_strand_id
1 'polypeptide(L)'
;MQGLNSYYLDIARFVEHLQGEIGSGCIYGRASGQEVLVYFDESEILRGLIQDSGERARVSPELGPVLTVLGGKSFNIEVYFLDANAIFFWGQLPPFQRARAILKSSDIPLPDLIFRLKQKRFSGFVDVRVDKKKESAVLFFHNGQRIGGSYSWGRGGLNAANDDYNRLLARLQAHRGTFAVGHFLADRAREETGKTPETAPASEEKLFSNLATALEEFLDIYIRVMDRKKKAEPVLRLKQTFLDRLNEYPFLDPFLGIFDYADGSVRFSDDAPRNKIADAVVDCAWQVITDAGQQKRFRNELARWSYRSALEERGIRVDR
;
A
#
# COMPACT_ATOMS: atom_id res chain seq x y z
N MET A 1 28.46 0.77 10.49
CA MET A 1 28.64 1.79 11.56
C MET A 1 27.26 2.16 12.10
N GLN A 2 27.06 2.40 13.40
CA GLN A 2 25.73 2.68 13.97
C GLN A 2 25.77 3.81 15.01
N GLY A 3 24.64 4.51 15.20
CA GLY A 3 24.45 5.46 16.30
C GLY A 3 25.01 6.86 16.05
N LEU A 4 25.28 7.23 14.79
CA LEU A 4 25.68 8.57 14.43
C LEU A 4 24.45 9.50 14.40
N ASN A 5 24.64 10.80 14.62
CA ASN A 5 23.56 11.78 14.52
C ASN A 5 23.82 12.73 13.35
N SER A 6 22.85 12.87 12.44
CA SER A 6 22.99 13.70 11.23
C SER A 6 23.29 15.17 11.53
N TYR A 7 22.94 15.67 12.72
CA TYR A 7 23.24 17.04 13.14
C TYR A 7 24.74 17.35 13.16
N TYR A 8 25.59 16.36 13.43
CA TYR A 8 27.05 16.53 13.51
C TYR A 8 27.79 16.06 12.26
N LEU A 9 27.06 15.65 11.21
CA LEU A 9 27.66 15.08 10.01
C LEU A 9 27.45 16.00 8.81
N ASP A 10 28.55 16.29 8.11
CA ASP A 10 28.48 16.72 6.72
C ASP A 10 28.21 15.47 5.87
N ILE A 11 26.93 15.26 5.51
CA ILE A 11 26.50 14.03 4.83
C ILE A 11 27.15 13.89 3.45
N ALA A 12 27.38 14.99 2.73
CA ALA A 12 27.99 14.94 1.41
C ALA A 12 29.43 14.43 1.50
N ARG A 13 30.24 15.02 2.37
CA ARG A 13 31.63 14.56 2.61
C ARG A 13 31.68 13.18 3.24
N PHE A 14 30.71 12.85 4.09
CA PHE A 14 30.64 11.54 4.73
C PHE A 14 30.37 10.44 3.72
N VAL A 15 29.51 10.67 2.72
CA VAL A 15 29.32 9.76 1.59
C VAL A 15 30.63 9.56 0.84
N GLU A 16 31.30 10.64 0.41
CA GLU A 16 32.57 10.54 -0.35
C GLU A 16 33.63 9.72 0.41
N HIS A 17 33.73 9.94 1.72
CA HIS A 17 34.61 9.13 2.58
C HIS A 17 34.23 7.64 2.57
N LEU A 18 32.94 7.32 2.68
CA LEU A 18 32.46 5.94 2.63
C LEU A 18 32.69 5.27 1.26
N GLN A 19 32.57 6.02 0.16
CA GLN A 19 32.89 5.51 -1.18
C GLN A 19 34.36 5.08 -1.28
N GLY A 20 35.28 5.83 -0.67
CA GLY A 20 36.70 5.48 -0.62
C GLY A 20 37.05 4.35 0.36
N GLU A 21 36.35 4.25 1.51
CA GLU A 21 36.66 3.27 2.56
C GLU A 21 36.01 1.90 2.34
N ILE A 22 34.71 1.88 2.04
CA ILE A 22 33.94 0.62 1.95
C ILE A 22 33.48 0.29 0.53
N GLY A 23 33.75 1.18 -0.42
CA GLY A 23 33.38 1.04 -1.81
C GLY A 23 31.88 1.26 -2.06
N SER A 24 31.04 0.37 -1.56
CA SER A 24 29.59 0.43 -1.79
C SER A 24 28.77 0.13 -0.54
N GLY A 25 27.58 0.74 -0.47
CA GLY A 25 26.75 0.62 0.71
C GLY A 25 25.49 1.46 0.73
N CYS A 26 24.89 1.51 1.91
CA CYS A 26 23.70 2.29 2.20
C CYS A 26 23.87 3.08 3.50
N ILE A 27 23.59 4.37 3.44
CA ILE A 27 23.33 5.19 4.62
C ILE A 27 21.83 5.13 4.91
N TYR A 28 21.46 4.67 6.09
CA TYR A 28 20.10 4.64 6.58
C TYR A 28 19.92 5.65 7.70
N GLY A 29 19.03 6.62 7.49
CA GLY A 29 18.63 7.62 8.47
C GLY A 29 17.23 7.34 9.01
N ARG A 30 17.07 7.39 10.33
CA ARG A 30 15.76 7.29 11.00
C ARG A 30 15.51 8.49 11.90
N ALA A 31 14.37 9.13 11.71
CA ALA A 31 13.82 10.17 12.58
C ALA A 31 12.35 9.85 12.94
N SER A 32 11.74 10.63 13.82
CA SER A 32 10.31 10.47 14.15
C SER A 32 9.47 10.61 12.88
N GLY A 33 8.80 9.52 12.49
CA GLY A 33 7.89 9.47 11.35
C GLY A 33 8.53 9.57 9.96
N GLN A 34 9.86 9.55 9.83
CA GLN A 34 10.52 9.63 8.52
C GLN A 34 11.81 8.80 8.48
N GLU A 35 12.02 8.15 7.34
CA GLU A 35 13.20 7.37 7.02
C GLU A 35 13.86 7.92 5.75
N VAL A 36 15.19 7.79 5.69
CA VAL A 36 16.01 8.18 4.54
C VAL A 36 16.97 7.04 4.23
N LEU A 37 17.14 6.70 2.96
CA LEU A 37 18.18 5.80 2.48
C LEU A 37 18.99 6.49 1.39
N VAL A 38 20.31 6.32 1.41
CA VAL A 38 21.22 6.74 0.34
C VAL A 38 22.04 5.53 -0.06
N TYR A 39 21.85 5.07 -1.28
CA TYR A 39 22.64 4.00 -1.89
C TYR A 39 23.74 4.61 -2.74
N PHE A 40 24.95 4.08 -2.60
CA PHE A 40 26.15 4.57 -3.30
C PHE A 40 27.08 3.41 -3.68
N ASP A 41 27.91 3.65 -4.69
CA ASP A 41 29.08 2.84 -5.02
C ASP A 41 30.36 3.67 -4.98
N GLU A 42 31.49 3.11 -5.45
CA GLU A 42 32.82 3.73 -5.40
C GLU A 42 32.89 5.08 -6.13
N SER A 43 31.96 5.33 -7.05
CA SER A 43 32.02 6.43 -7.99
C SER A 43 30.87 7.42 -7.86
N GLU A 44 29.66 6.96 -7.51
CA GLU A 44 28.48 7.80 -7.53
C GLU A 44 27.42 7.44 -6.48
N ILE A 45 26.49 8.38 -6.30
CA ILE A 45 25.22 8.11 -5.64
C ILE A 45 24.33 7.39 -6.64
N LEU A 46 23.91 6.18 -6.28
CA LEU A 46 23.01 5.39 -7.11
C LEU A 46 21.57 5.85 -6.91
N ARG A 47 21.18 6.12 -5.66
CA ARG A 47 19.80 6.51 -5.33
C ARG A 47 19.64 7.05 -3.92
N GLY A 48 18.87 8.14 -3.79
CA GLY A 48 18.24 8.59 -2.56
C GLY A 48 16.79 8.14 -2.44
N LEU A 49 16.37 7.75 -1.24
CA LEU A 49 14.99 7.40 -0.91
C LEU A 49 14.58 8.12 0.37
N ILE A 50 13.39 8.71 0.37
CA ILE A 50 12.79 9.39 1.51
C ILE A 50 11.41 8.80 1.72
N GLN A 51 11.13 8.29 2.91
CA GLN A 51 9.85 7.70 3.24
C GLN A 51 9.28 8.31 4.51
N ASP A 52 8.17 9.01 4.36
CA ASP A 52 7.33 9.44 5.46
C ASP A 52 6.41 8.29 5.90
N SER A 53 6.10 8.24 7.20
CA SER A 53 5.35 7.14 7.80
C SER A 53 3.98 6.95 7.16
N GLY A 54 3.82 5.82 6.46
CA GLY A 54 2.59 5.45 5.78
C GLY A 54 2.36 6.17 4.45
N GLU A 55 3.32 6.95 3.98
CA GLU A 55 3.30 7.59 2.66
C GLU A 55 4.15 6.80 1.65
N ARG A 56 4.04 7.22 0.39
CA ARG A 56 4.85 6.72 -0.71
C ARG A 56 6.32 7.09 -0.49
N ALA A 57 7.21 6.13 -0.69
CA ALA A 57 8.64 6.39 -0.79
C ALA A 57 8.92 7.28 -2.01
N ARG A 58 9.48 8.46 -1.74
CA ARG A 58 9.97 9.39 -2.76
C ARG A 58 11.40 9.00 -3.10
N VAL A 59 11.70 8.95 -4.40
CA VAL A 59 12.98 8.48 -4.91
C VAL A 59 13.62 9.61 -5.71
N SER A 60 14.92 9.80 -5.53
CA SER A 60 15.71 10.75 -6.31
C SER A 60 17.01 10.09 -6.76
N PRO A 61 17.47 10.31 -8.00
CA PRO A 61 18.82 9.93 -8.42
C PRO A 61 19.89 10.86 -7.81
N GLU A 62 19.50 11.99 -7.22
CA GLU A 62 20.42 12.99 -6.69
C GLU A 62 20.40 13.02 -5.16
N LEU A 63 21.53 13.45 -4.57
CA LEU A 63 21.65 13.58 -3.12
C LEU A 63 20.93 14.85 -2.59
N GLY A 64 20.73 15.87 -3.43
CA GLY A 64 20.18 17.17 -3.03
C GLY A 64 18.87 17.10 -2.22
N PRO A 65 17.82 16.41 -2.70
CA PRO A 65 16.58 16.24 -1.94
C PRO A 65 16.76 15.55 -0.59
N VAL A 66 17.70 14.61 -0.50
CA VAL A 66 18.04 13.92 0.75
C VAL A 66 18.76 14.87 1.71
N LEU A 67 19.73 15.66 1.22
CA LEU A 67 20.44 16.66 2.03
C LEU A 67 19.48 17.69 2.62
N THR A 68 18.50 18.16 1.83
CA THR A 68 17.47 19.10 2.31
C THR A 68 16.70 18.52 3.49
N VAL A 69 16.33 17.23 3.44
CA VAL A 69 15.63 16.56 4.53
C VAL A 69 16.52 16.36 5.76
N LEU A 70 17.77 15.94 5.55
CA LEU A 70 18.75 15.73 6.63
C LEU A 70 19.17 17.03 7.31
N GLY A 71 19.11 18.18 6.61
CA GLY A 71 19.35 19.51 7.16
C GLY A 71 18.16 20.08 7.94
N GLY A 72 16.94 19.63 7.64
CA GLY A 72 15.72 20.11 8.30
C GLY A 72 15.46 19.51 9.69
N LYS A 73 16.01 18.32 10.00
CA LYS A 73 15.89 17.68 11.31
C LYS A 73 16.99 16.66 11.56
N SER A 74 17.17 16.27 12.82
CA SER A 74 18.16 15.27 13.22
C SER A 74 17.67 13.83 12.98
N PHE A 75 18.53 13.02 12.39
CA PHE A 75 18.34 11.59 12.15
C PHE A 75 19.39 10.78 12.89
N ASN A 76 19.01 9.59 13.36
CA ASN A 76 19.98 8.56 13.70
C ASN A 76 20.46 7.90 12.41
N ILE A 77 21.77 7.91 12.19
CA ILE A 77 22.42 7.41 10.99
C ILE A 77 23.10 6.08 11.29
N GLU A 78 22.79 5.10 10.46
CA GLU A 78 23.43 3.79 10.38
C GLU A 78 23.98 3.57 8.97
N VAL A 79 25.15 2.93 8.89
CA VAL A 79 25.83 2.63 7.62
C VAL A 79 25.96 1.13 7.47
N TYR A 80 25.51 0.66 6.31
CA TYR A 80 25.51 -0.74 5.91
C TYR A 80 26.41 -0.93 4.70
N PHE A 81 27.36 -1.85 4.79
CA PHE A 81 28.08 -2.36 3.62
C PHE A 81 27.15 -3.25 2.81
N LEU A 82 27.12 -3.07 1.50
CA LEU A 82 26.36 -3.89 0.56
C LEU A 82 27.30 -4.31 -0.56
N ASP A 83 27.34 -5.60 -0.89
CA ASP A 83 28.12 -6.05 -2.03
C ASP A 83 27.50 -5.61 -3.37
N ALA A 84 28.24 -5.79 -4.47
CA ALA A 84 27.80 -5.38 -5.80
C ALA A 84 26.40 -5.93 -6.18
N ASN A 85 26.06 -7.17 -5.80
CA ASN A 85 24.75 -7.72 -6.15
C ASN A 85 23.64 -7.11 -5.29
N ALA A 86 23.90 -6.89 -4.00
CA ALA A 86 22.97 -6.26 -3.09
C ALA A 86 22.72 -4.80 -3.45
N ILE A 87 23.77 -4.05 -3.80
CA ILE A 87 23.64 -2.63 -4.11
C ILE A 87 22.85 -2.39 -5.40
N PHE A 88 23.09 -3.17 -6.47
CA PHE A 88 22.28 -3.08 -7.70
C PHE A 88 20.82 -3.42 -7.44
N PHE A 89 20.55 -4.47 -6.64
CA PHE A 89 19.19 -4.87 -6.30
C PHE A 89 18.43 -3.75 -5.56
N TRP A 90 19.00 -3.22 -4.47
CA TRP A 90 18.33 -2.22 -3.65
C TRP A 90 18.29 -0.84 -4.31
N GLY A 91 19.33 -0.47 -5.04
CA GLY A 91 19.39 0.77 -5.83
C GLY A 91 18.30 0.84 -6.89
N GLN A 92 17.83 -0.30 -7.41
CA GLN A 92 16.81 -0.37 -8.46
C GLN A 92 15.39 -0.64 -7.94
N LEU A 93 15.18 -0.71 -6.63
CA LEU A 93 13.87 -1.04 -6.06
C LEU A 93 12.79 0.00 -6.46
N PRO A 94 11.69 -0.35 -7.14
CA PRO A 94 10.69 0.64 -7.55
C PRO A 94 10.15 1.44 -6.37
N PRO A 95 9.65 2.68 -6.58
CA PRO A 95 8.93 3.41 -5.54
C PRO A 95 7.86 2.52 -4.93
N PHE A 96 7.73 2.57 -3.61
CA PHE A 96 6.83 1.66 -2.90
C PHE A 96 6.07 2.36 -1.79
N GLN A 97 5.01 1.72 -1.34
CA GLN A 97 4.29 2.10 -0.13
C GLN A 97 4.16 0.89 0.79
N ARG A 98 4.52 1.08 2.06
CA ARG A 98 4.28 0.08 3.11
C ARG A 98 2.90 0.30 3.71
N ALA A 99 2.18 -0.78 3.95
CA ALA A 99 0.93 -0.73 4.68
C ALA A 99 1.17 -0.22 6.10
N ARG A 100 0.23 0.59 6.62
CA ARG A 100 0.26 1.05 8.01
C ARG A 100 -0.03 -0.08 9.00
N ALA A 101 -0.78 -1.09 8.58
CA ALA A 101 -1.11 -2.24 9.40
C ALA A 101 0.09 -3.21 9.50
N ILE A 102 0.47 -3.53 10.74
CA ILE A 102 1.47 -4.55 11.04
C ILE A 102 0.73 -5.78 11.53
N LEU A 103 0.94 -6.90 10.86
CA LEU A 103 0.38 -8.20 11.24
C LEU A 103 1.34 -8.91 12.19
N LYS A 104 0.82 -9.66 13.16
CA LYS A 104 1.65 -10.49 14.05
C LYS A 104 1.59 -11.95 13.61
N SER A 105 2.70 -12.65 13.73
CA SER A 105 2.78 -14.09 13.44
C SER A 105 1.90 -14.94 14.38
N SER A 106 1.46 -14.39 15.50
CA SER A 106 0.48 -15.00 16.40
C SER A 106 -0.93 -15.02 15.84
N ASP A 107 -1.27 -14.04 14.99
CA ASP A 107 -2.63 -13.82 14.50
C ASP A 107 -2.80 -14.50 13.13
N ILE A 108 -1.75 -14.49 12.32
CA ILE A 108 -1.68 -15.19 11.05
C ILE A 108 -0.26 -15.76 10.85
N PRO A 109 -0.06 -17.07 10.73
CA PRO A 109 1.24 -17.64 10.38
C PRO A 109 1.72 -17.18 9.00
N LEU A 110 3.04 -17.08 8.81
CA LEU A 110 3.61 -16.66 7.51
C LEU A 110 3.16 -17.54 6.32
N PRO A 111 3.09 -18.89 6.43
CA PRO A 111 2.57 -19.72 5.34
C PRO A 111 1.13 -19.38 4.95
N ASP A 112 0.27 -19.09 5.93
CA ASP A 112 -1.13 -18.74 5.71
C ASP A 112 -1.25 -17.36 5.06
N LEU A 113 -0.44 -16.39 5.48
CA LEU A 113 -0.33 -15.09 4.83
C LEU A 113 0.07 -15.26 3.36
N ILE A 114 1.11 -16.05 3.09
CA ILE A 114 1.60 -16.31 1.73
C ILE A 114 0.52 -17.01 0.88
N PHE A 115 -0.21 -17.96 1.44
CA PHE A 115 -1.33 -18.61 0.75
C PHE A 115 -2.42 -17.61 0.35
N ARG A 116 -2.79 -16.68 1.25
CA ARG A 116 -3.76 -15.61 0.93
C ARG A 116 -3.22 -14.65 -0.12
N LEU A 117 -1.93 -14.27 -0.05
CA LEU A 117 -1.28 -13.43 -1.06
C LEU A 117 -1.26 -14.12 -2.43
N LYS A 118 -1.05 -15.45 -2.46
CA LYS A 118 -1.12 -16.27 -3.68
C LYS A 118 -2.51 -16.25 -4.30
N GLN A 119 -3.57 -16.46 -3.51
CA GLN A 119 -4.96 -16.41 -3.99
C GLN A 119 -5.32 -15.06 -4.60
N LYS A 120 -4.80 -13.97 -4.02
CA LYS A 120 -5.03 -12.59 -4.48
C LYS A 120 -4.12 -12.16 -5.62
N ARG A 121 -3.29 -13.05 -6.17
CA ARG A 121 -2.26 -12.73 -7.18
C ARG A 121 -1.40 -11.51 -6.79
N PHE A 122 -1.04 -11.42 -5.51
CA PHE A 122 -0.33 -10.28 -4.96
C PHE A 122 1.04 -10.05 -5.63
N SER A 123 1.31 -8.78 -5.95
CA SER A 123 2.61 -8.29 -6.43
C SER A 123 3.11 -7.20 -5.49
N GLY A 124 4.31 -7.36 -4.94
CA GLY A 124 4.84 -6.50 -3.90
C GLY A 124 5.85 -7.22 -3.02
N PHE A 125 5.92 -6.83 -1.75
CA PHE A 125 6.81 -7.45 -0.78
C PHE A 125 6.20 -7.57 0.61
N VAL A 126 6.81 -8.40 1.45
CA VAL A 126 6.49 -8.56 2.86
C VAL A 126 7.78 -8.37 3.66
N ASP A 127 7.86 -7.27 4.44
CA ASP A 127 8.91 -7.06 5.44
C ASP A 127 8.56 -7.89 6.67
N VAL A 128 9.49 -8.75 7.06
CA VAL A 128 9.38 -9.69 8.16
C VAL A 128 10.44 -9.36 9.19
N ARG A 129 10.02 -9.12 10.44
CA ARG A 129 10.93 -8.94 11.58
C ARG A 129 10.71 -10.05 12.58
N VAL A 130 11.79 -10.69 13.00
CA VAL A 130 11.77 -11.74 14.02
C VAL A 130 11.96 -11.08 15.39
N ASP A 131 11.09 -11.39 16.35
CA ASP A 131 11.20 -10.78 17.67
C ASP A 131 12.46 -11.28 18.40
N LYS A 132 13.01 -10.44 19.30
CA LYS A 132 14.16 -10.75 20.18
C LYS A 132 15.49 -11.05 19.48
N LYS A 133 15.51 -11.18 18.15
CA LYS A 133 16.72 -11.23 17.32
C LYS A 133 16.76 -10.00 16.43
N LYS A 134 17.94 -9.44 16.18
CA LYS A 134 18.13 -8.40 15.16
C LYS A 134 18.10 -9.02 13.75
N GLU A 135 17.08 -9.83 13.49
CA GLU A 135 16.93 -10.62 12.28
C GLU A 135 15.67 -10.21 11.54
N SER A 136 15.82 -10.04 10.24
CA SER A 136 14.75 -9.61 9.36
C SER A 136 14.89 -10.23 7.98
N ALA A 137 13.80 -10.24 7.25
CA ALA A 137 13.76 -10.65 5.86
C ALA A 137 12.74 -9.82 5.09
N VAL A 138 12.97 -9.60 3.81
CA VAL A 138 11.99 -9.03 2.89
C VAL A 138 11.70 -10.07 1.82
N LEU A 139 10.46 -10.55 1.74
CA LEU A 139 10.02 -11.52 0.75
C LEU A 139 9.36 -10.79 -0.42
N PHE A 140 9.73 -11.12 -1.65
CA PHE A 140 9.22 -10.47 -2.86
C PHE A 140 8.27 -11.39 -3.60
N PHE A 141 7.18 -10.81 -4.11
CA PHE A 141 6.10 -11.51 -4.78
C PHE A 141 5.75 -10.87 -6.12
N HIS A 142 5.43 -11.71 -7.10
CA HIS A 142 4.87 -11.31 -8.37
C HIS A 142 3.73 -12.26 -8.75
N ASN A 143 2.54 -11.72 -9.01
CA ASN A 143 1.32 -12.47 -9.35
C ASN A 143 1.03 -13.63 -8.38
N GLY A 144 1.26 -13.41 -7.09
CA GLY A 144 1.03 -14.38 -6.03
C GLY A 144 2.14 -15.42 -5.84
N GLN A 145 3.19 -15.40 -6.66
CA GLN A 145 4.34 -16.28 -6.54
C GLN A 145 5.48 -15.58 -5.82
N ARG A 146 6.15 -16.27 -4.88
CA ARG A 146 7.38 -15.78 -4.25
C ARG A 146 8.51 -15.84 -5.27
N ILE A 147 9.02 -14.69 -5.69
CA ILE A 147 10.14 -14.61 -6.63
C ILE A 147 11.50 -14.68 -5.91
N GLY A 148 11.54 -14.33 -4.63
CA GLY A 148 12.72 -14.45 -3.79
C GLY A 148 12.57 -13.74 -2.46
N GLY A 149 13.67 -13.61 -1.73
CA GLY A 149 13.74 -12.83 -0.51
C GLY A 149 15.15 -12.33 -0.23
N SER A 150 15.25 -11.20 0.47
CA SER A 150 16.49 -10.72 1.07
C SER A 150 16.45 -11.00 2.56
N TYR A 151 17.55 -11.51 3.12
CA TYR A 151 17.60 -11.99 4.51
C TYR A 151 18.79 -11.36 5.22
N SER A 152 18.61 -10.95 6.47
CA SER A 152 19.66 -10.28 7.26
C SER A 152 20.87 -11.16 7.57
N TRP A 153 20.74 -12.49 7.40
CA TRP A 153 21.84 -13.46 7.54
C TRP A 153 22.39 -13.94 6.19
N GLY A 154 21.91 -13.37 5.08
CA GLY A 154 22.40 -13.62 3.73
C GLY A 154 23.35 -12.53 3.25
N ARG A 155 23.60 -12.49 1.93
CA ARG A 155 24.45 -11.47 1.28
C ARG A 155 23.75 -10.14 1.01
N GLY A 156 22.49 -9.98 1.44
CA GLY A 156 21.78 -8.71 1.29
C GLY A 156 21.14 -8.44 -0.08
N GLY A 157 21.10 -9.40 -1.02
CA GLY A 157 20.39 -9.28 -2.31
C GLY A 157 19.13 -10.15 -2.41
N LEU A 158 18.58 -10.29 -3.62
CA LEU A 158 17.47 -11.21 -3.90
C LEU A 158 17.97 -12.66 -3.93
N ASN A 159 17.50 -13.49 -2.99
CA ASN A 159 17.73 -14.94 -2.98
C ASN A 159 16.42 -15.70 -3.23
N ALA A 160 16.35 -16.44 -4.34
CA ALA A 160 15.19 -17.27 -4.68
C ALA A 160 15.16 -18.62 -3.94
N ALA A 161 16.28 -19.08 -3.38
CA ALA A 161 16.41 -20.39 -2.77
C ALA A 161 15.40 -20.62 -1.63
N ASN A 162 14.92 -21.87 -1.52
CA ASN A 162 13.97 -22.25 -0.48
C ASN A 162 14.63 -22.43 0.89
N ASP A 163 15.95 -22.66 0.94
CA ASP A 163 16.65 -22.94 2.20
C ASP A 163 16.59 -21.76 3.18
N ASP A 164 16.86 -20.54 2.71
CA ASP A 164 16.74 -19.34 3.54
C ASP A 164 15.29 -19.03 3.92
N TYR A 165 14.35 -19.33 3.04
CA TYR A 165 12.91 -19.22 3.34
C TYR A 165 12.50 -20.21 4.44
N ASN A 166 12.92 -21.47 4.35
CA ASN A 166 12.67 -22.49 5.37
C ASN A 166 13.33 -22.12 6.70
N ARG A 167 14.53 -21.54 6.66
CA ARG A 167 15.22 -21.01 7.84
C ARG A 167 14.44 -19.86 8.48
N LEU A 168 13.87 -18.95 7.68
CA LEU A 168 12.99 -17.89 8.18
C LEU A 168 11.76 -18.48 8.89
N LEU A 169 11.11 -19.50 8.31
CA LEU A 169 9.98 -20.17 8.94
C LEU A 169 10.34 -20.77 10.30
N ALA A 170 11.46 -21.50 10.38
CA ALA A 170 11.94 -22.08 11.64
C ALA A 170 12.20 -21.00 12.71
N ARG A 171 12.75 -19.84 12.32
CA ARG A 171 13.00 -18.71 13.24
C ARG A 171 11.70 -18.09 13.76
N LEU A 172 10.71 -17.90 12.88
CA LEU A 172 9.40 -17.36 13.28
C LEU A 172 8.64 -18.31 14.21
N GLN A 173 8.77 -19.62 14.02
CA GLN A 173 8.22 -20.60 14.94
C GLN A 173 8.87 -20.51 16.33
N ALA A 174 10.19 -20.30 16.39
CA ALA A 174 10.92 -20.22 17.66
C ALA A 174 10.72 -18.89 18.41
N HIS A 175 10.59 -17.78 17.70
CA HIS A 175 10.70 -16.45 18.31
C HIS A 175 9.51 -15.52 18.04
N ARG A 176 8.53 -15.91 17.23
CA ARG A 176 7.47 -15.03 16.68
C ARG A 176 8.04 -13.87 15.88
N GLY A 177 7.16 -13.07 15.27
CA GLY A 177 7.56 -11.90 14.52
C GLY A 177 6.39 -11.08 14.01
N THR A 178 6.71 -10.03 13.29
CA THR A 178 5.75 -9.11 12.67
C THR A 178 5.95 -9.02 11.17
N PHE A 179 4.86 -8.80 10.45
CA PHE A 179 4.83 -8.65 9.00
C PHE A 179 4.26 -7.30 8.62
N ALA A 180 4.96 -6.58 7.74
CA ALA A 180 4.44 -5.40 7.07
C ALA A 180 4.41 -5.67 5.56
N VAL A 181 3.21 -5.59 4.97
CA VAL A 181 3.03 -5.80 3.54
C VAL A 181 3.23 -4.48 2.81
N GLY A 182 3.95 -4.50 1.68
CA GLY A 182 4.17 -3.33 0.84
C GLY A 182 3.95 -3.63 -0.63
N HIS A 183 3.64 -2.59 -1.39
CA HIS A 183 3.40 -2.68 -2.83
C HIS A 183 4.40 -1.82 -3.59
N PHE A 184 4.86 -2.32 -4.72
CA PHE A 184 5.57 -1.50 -5.70
C PHE A 184 4.55 -0.67 -6.45
N LEU A 185 4.87 0.60 -6.63
CA LEU A 185 4.10 1.53 -7.43
C LEU A 185 4.71 1.50 -8.82
N ALA A 186 3.87 1.32 -9.84
CA ALA A 186 4.35 1.37 -11.21
C ALA A 186 5.02 2.72 -11.48
N ASP A 187 6.26 2.70 -11.96
CA ASP A 187 6.94 3.88 -12.48
C ASP A 187 6.24 4.32 -13.77
N ARG A 188 5.30 5.26 -13.68
CA ARG A 188 4.86 6.07 -14.83
C ARG A 188 5.90 7.15 -15.14
N ALA A 189 7.16 6.77 -15.29
CA ALA A 189 8.24 7.66 -15.69
C ALA A 189 8.82 7.20 -17.02
N ARG A 190 7.98 7.21 -18.06
CA ARG A 190 8.40 7.30 -19.47
C ARG A 190 7.19 7.57 -20.36
N GLU A 191 6.48 8.67 -20.07
CA GLU A 191 5.52 9.28 -21.03
C GLU A 191 5.17 10.71 -20.57
N GLU A 192 6.19 11.52 -20.30
CA GLU A 192 6.01 12.97 -20.23
C GLU A 192 7.09 13.66 -21.06
N THR A 193 6.80 13.86 -22.33
CA THR A 193 7.32 15.02 -23.06
C THR A 193 6.15 15.89 -23.48
N GLY A 194 5.96 16.98 -22.75
CA GLY A 194 5.30 18.18 -23.24
C GLY A 194 3.93 18.48 -22.63
N LYS A 195 3.92 19.16 -21.49
CA LYS A 195 3.56 20.60 -21.41
C LYS A 195 3.69 21.13 -19.97
N THR A 196 4.32 22.29 -19.89
CA THR A 196 4.60 23.14 -18.73
C THR A 196 3.32 23.75 -18.10
N PRO A 197 3.41 24.38 -16.91
CA PRO A 197 2.39 24.38 -15.88
C PRO A 197 1.55 25.67 -15.85
N GLU A 198 0.31 25.57 -15.39
CA GLU A 198 -0.49 26.71 -14.96
C GLU A 198 -0.80 26.65 -13.47
N THR A 199 -0.53 27.77 -12.82
CA THR A 199 -0.52 28.03 -11.38
C THR A 199 -1.93 28.21 -10.82
N ALA A 200 -2.26 27.43 -9.78
CA ALA A 200 -3.01 27.70 -8.52
C ALA A 200 -4.35 28.51 -8.55
N PRO A 201 -5.34 28.19 -7.69
CA PRO A 201 -5.20 28.48 -6.26
C PRO A 201 -5.72 27.41 -5.29
N ALA A 202 -5.25 27.56 -4.06
CA ALA A 202 -5.61 26.81 -2.87
C ALA A 202 -7.12 26.77 -2.61
N SER A 203 -7.72 25.58 -2.73
CA SER A 203 -9.00 25.21 -2.09
C SER A 203 -9.21 23.69 -2.08
N GLU A 204 -8.20 22.90 -1.72
CA GLU A 204 -8.30 21.42 -1.72
C GLU A 204 -8.27 20.78 -0.33
N GLU A 205 -8.19 21.56 0.75
CA GLU A 205 -8.07 21.00 2.11
C GLU A 205 -9.38 20.50 2.75
N LYS A 206 -10.48 20.33 1.99
CA LYS A 206 -11.74 19.75 2.54
C LYS A 206 -12.48 18.72 1.67
N LEU A 207 -11.94 18.26 0.54
CA LEU A 207 -12.70 17.40 -0.41
C LEU A 207 -12.35 15.90 -0.39
N PHE A 208 -11.36 15.49 0.41
CA PHE A 208 -10.84 14.11 0.43
C PHE A 208 -11.23 13.29 1.68
N SER A 209 -12.47 13.38 2.17
CA SER A 209 -12.99 12.36 3.11
C SER A 209 -13.74 11.25 2.36
N ASN A 210 -12.94 10.31 1.84
CA ASN A 210 -13.24 8.91 1.51
C ASN A 210 -14.60 8.56 0.84
N LEU A 211 -14.63 8.57 -0.49
CA LEU A 211 -15.68 7.92 -1.31
C LEU A 211 -15.92 6.44 -0.92
N ALA A 212 -14.86 5.71 -0.57
CA ALA A 212 -14.98 4.32 -0.09
C ALA A 212 -15.80 4.24 1.21
N THR A 213 -15.49 5.09 2.19
CA THR A 213 -16.24 5.16 3.46
C THR A 213 -17.69 5.57 3.25
N ALA A 214 -17.96 6.53 2.36
CA ALA A 214 -19.33 6.87 2.01
C ALA A 214 -20.08 5.67 1.37
N LEU A 215 -19.43 4.92 0.48
CA LEU A 215 -20.06 3.76 -0.15
C LEU A 215 -20.22 2.57 0.82
N GLU A 216 -19.29 2.37 1.75
CA GLU A 216 -19.37 1.37 2.82
C GLU A 216 -20.55 1.63 3.74
N GLU A 217 -20.73 2.87 4.19
CA GLU A 217 -21.86 3.24 5.04
C GLU A 217 -23.20 3.14 4.31
N PHE A 218 -23.25 3.53 3.04
CA PHE A 218 -24.43 3.34 2.20
C PHE A 218 -24.82 1.84 2.14
N LEU A 219 -23.84 0.96 1.90
CA LEU A 219 -24.06 -0.48 1.83
C LEU A 219 -24.45 -1.08 3.19
N ASP A 220 -23.94 -0.54 4.29
CA ASP A 220 -24.37 -0.92 5.64
C ASP A 220 -25.83 -0.55 5.91
N ILE A 221 -26.28 0.65 5.49
CA ILE A 221 -27.71 1.05 5.57
C ILE A 221 -28.56 0.09 4.72
N TYR A 222 -28.12 -0.24 3.51
CA TYR A 222 -28.80 -1.22 2.64
C TYR A 222 -28.95 -2.58 3.34
N ILE A 223 -27.88 -3.13 3.91
CA ILE A 223 -27.90 -4.41 4.62
C ILE A 223 -28.88 -4.35 5.80
N ARG A 224 -28.82 -3.29 6.63
CA ARG A 224 -29.72 -3.10 7.78
C ARG A 224 -31.20 -3.02 7.39
N VAL A 225 -31.52 -2.41 6.25
CA VAL A 225 -32.90 -2.33 5.75
C VAL A 225 -33.39 -3.69 5.26
N MET A 226 -32.52 -4.46 4.59
CA MET A 226 -32.84 -5.74 3.97
C MET A 226 -32.81 -6.94 4.93
N ASP A 227 -32.03 -6.89 6.01
CA ASP A 227 -31.84 -8.01 6.95
C ASP A 227 -32.98 -8.15 7.99
N ARG A 228 -34.24 -8.17 7.54
CA ARG A 228 -35.40 -8.16 8.45
C ARG A 228 -35.87 -9.53 8.94
N LYS A 229 -35.34 -10.65 8.41
CA LYS A 229 -35.90 -12.00 8.70
C LYS A 229 -34.87 -13.14 8.76
N LYS A 230 -33.55 -12.88 8.84
CA LYS A 230 -32.48 -13.91 8.82
C LYS A 230 -32.59 -14.93 7.67
N LYS A 231 -33.29 -14.58 6.59
CA LYS A 231 -33.53 -15.43 5.41
C LYS A 231 -33.05 -14.81 4.10
N ALA A 232 -32.79 -13.50 4.11
CA ALA A 232 -32.24 -12.81 2.96
C ALA A 232 -30.75 -12.64 3.21
N GLU A 233 -29.92 -13.07 2.26
CA GLU A 233 -28.51 -12.69 2.19
C GLU A 233 -28.44 -11.42 1.33
N PRO A 234 -28.45 -10.21 1.92
CA PRO A 234 -28.59 -8.97 1.16
C PRO A 234 -27.40 -8.75 0.23
N VAL A 235 -26.20 -9.10 0.71
CA VAL A 235 -24.97 -9.03 -0.09
C VAL A 235 -25.01 -9.99 -1.27
N LEU A 236 -25.56 -11.20 -1.11
CA LEU A 236 -25.68 -12.15 -2.21
C LEU A 236 -26.66 -11.64 -3.27
N ARG A 237 -27.81 -11.09 -2.86
CA ARG A 237 -28.77 -10.49 -3.80
C ARG A 237 -28.17 -9.31 -4.55
N LEU A 238 -27.43 -8.44 -3.85
CA LEU A 238 -26.74 -7.33 -4.49
C LEU A 238 -25.71 -7.80 -5.52
N LYS A 239 -24.91 -8.83 -5.19
CA LYS A 239 -23.93 -9.42 -6.12
C LYS A 239 -24.61 -10.12 -7.30
N GLN A 240 -25.77 -10.75 -7.11
CA GLN A 240 -26.57 -11.28 -8.21
C GLN A 240 -27.02 -10.17 -9.16
N THR A 241 -27.53 -9.05 -8.62
CA THR A 241 -27.90 -7.88 -9.45
C THR A 241 -26.71 -7.28 -10.20
N PHE A 242 -25.50 -7.30 -9.65
CA PHE A 242 -24.29 -6.92 -10.39
C PHE A 242 -24.06 -7.82 -11.61
N LEU A 243 -24.18 -9.14 -11.43
CA LEU A 243 -24.02 -10.12 -12.51
C LEU A 243 -25.10 -9.97 -13.59
N ASP A 244 -26.34 -9.68 -13.19
CA ASP A 244 -27.45 -9.51 -14.12
C ASP A 244 -27.30 -8.23 -14.97
N ARG A 245 -26.56 -7.23 -14.48
CA ARG A 245 -26.36 -5.93 -15.14
C ARG A 245 -24.96 -5.73 -15.72
N LEU A 246 -24.16 -6.78 -15.92
CA LEU A 246 -22.82 -6.64 -16.50
C LEU A 246 -22.79 -6.02 -17.90
N ASN A 247 -23.87 -6.18 -18.67
CA ASN A 247 -24.01 -5.52 -19.98
C ASN A 247 -24.07 -3.99 -19.87
N GLU A 248 -24.57 -3.47 -18.74
CA GLU A 248 -24.70 -2.03 -18.48
C GLU A 248 -23.54 -1.51 -17.61
N TYR A 249 -23.10 -2.33 -16.64
CA TYR A 249 -22.05 -2.02 -15.68
C TYR A 249 -20.94 -3.09 -15.70
N PRO A 250 -20.15 -3.19 -16.79
CA PRO A 250 -19.12 -4.21 -16.92
C PRO A 250 -18.04 -4.11 -15.84
N PHE A 251 -17.82 -2.92 -15.27
CA PHE A 251 -16.88 -2.69 -14.17
C PHE A 251 -17.34 -3.23 -12.81
N LEU A 252 -18.59 -3.69 -12.68
CA LEU A 252 -19.07 -4.41 -11.49
C LEU A 252 -18.85 -5.93 -11.60
N ASP A 253 -18.23 -6.39 -12.68
CA ASP A 253 -17.85 -7.79 -12.83
C ASP A 253 -16.90 -8.21 -11.70
N PRO A 254 -17.32 -9.14 -10.82
CA PRO A 254 -16.49 -9.60 -9.70
C PRO A 254 -15.22 -10.33 -10.16
N PHE A 255 -15.11 -10.72 -11.42
CA PHE A 255 -13.94 -11.38 -12.00
C PHE A 255 -12.90 -10.40 -12.56
N LEU A 256 -13.25 -9.12 -12.77
CA LEU A 256 -12.32 -8.12 -13.31
C LEU A 256 -11.45 -7.46 -12.22
N GLY A 257 -11.84 -7.54 -10.94
CA GLY A 257 -11.05 -7.00 -9.83
C GLY A 257 -10.98 -5.46 -9.78
N ILE A 258 -11.85 -4.78 -10.53
CA ILE A 258 -11.94 -3.31 -10.59
C ILE A 258 -12.65 -2.74 -9.35
N PHE A 259 -13.63 -3.47 -8.83
CA PHE A 259 -14.39 -3.15 -7.63
C PHE A 259 -14.65 -4.43 -6.82
N ASP A 260 -14.49 -4.35 -5.51
CA ASP A 260 -14.84 -5.44 -4.59
C ASP A 260 -15.54 -4.90 -3.34
N TYR A 261 -16.52 -5.66 -2.87
CA TYR A 261 -17.20 -5.45 -1.60
C TYR A 261 -17.26 -6.76 -0.82
N ALA A 262 -16.56 -6.78 0.30
CA ALA A 262 -16.46 -7.92 1.20
C ALA A 262 -16.26 -7.44 2.64
N ASP A 263 -16.88 -8.14 3.59
CA ASP A 263 -16.74 -7.89 5.03
C ASP A 263 -17.00 -6.41 5.44
N GLY A 264 -17.96 -5.76 4.78
CA GLY A 264 -18.31 -4.36 5.05
C GLY A 264 -17.32 -3.34 4.49
N SER A 265 -16.29 -3.76 3.75
CA SER A 265 -15.28 -2.87 3.16
C SER A 265 -15.41 -2.79 1.64
N VAL A 266 -15.25 -1.58 1.10
CA VAL A 266 -15.21 -1.29 -0.33
C VAL A 266 -13.76 -1.15 -0.78
N ARG A 267 -13.41 -1.80 -1.89
CA ARG A 267 -12.10 -1.66 -2.54
C ARG A 267 -12.28 -1.31 -4.01
N PHE A 268 -11.40 -0.42 -4.48
CA PHE A 268 -11.30 -0.03 -5.88
C PHE A 268 -9.90 -0.38 -6.40
N SER A 269 -9.77 -0.75 -7.66
CA SER A 269 -8.48 -0.70 -8.35
C SER A 269 -8.01 0.76 -8.53
N ASP A 270 -6.74 0.96 -8.89
CA ASP A 270 -6.15 2.29 -9.03
C ASP A 270 -6.72 3.07 -10.22
N ASP A 271 -7.10 2.37 -11.29
CA ASP A 271 -7.72 2.88 -12.52
C ASP A 271 -9.25 2.75 -12.53
N ALA A 272 -9.84 2.26 -11.44
CA ALA A 272 -11.27 2.07 -11.33
C ALA A 272 -12.01 3.39 -11.59
N PRO A 273 -13.07 3.40 -12.42
CA PRO A 273 -13.92 4.58 -12.58
C PRO A 273 -14.80 4.77 -11.32
N ARG A 274 -14.18 5.18 -10.20
CA ARG A 274 -14.74 5.09 -8.82
C ARG A 274 -16.10 5.75 -8.68
N ASN A 275 -16.31 6.92 -9.30
CA ASN A 275 -17.62 7.60 -9.27
C ASN A 275 -18.69 6.84 -10.06
N LYS A 276 -18.34 6.24 -11.21
CA LYS A 276 -19.28 5.42 -12.00
C LYS A 276 -19.62 4.11 -11.28
N ILE A 277 -18.63 3.51 -10.62
CA ILE A 277 -18.84 2.34 -9.77
C ILE A 277 -19.78 2.67 -8.62
N ALA A 278 -19.51 3.76 -7.89
CA ALA A 278 -20.36 4.18 -6.79
C ALA A 278 -21.80 4.47 -7.25
N ASP A 279 -21.99 5.14 -8.39
CA ASP A 279 -23.33 5.37 -8.96
C ASP A 279 -24.04 4.07 -9.35
N ALA A 280 -23.34 3.14 -10.00
CA ALA A 280 -23.90 1.85 -10.39
C ALA A 280 -24.21 0.95 -9.18
N VAL A 281 -23.39 0.99 -8.13
CA VAL A 281 -23.65 0.28 -6.86
C VAL A 281 -24.90 0.84 -6.18
N VAL A 282 -25.04 2.18 -6.14
CA VAL A 282 -26.24 2.84 -5.63
C VAL A 282 -27.48 2.43 -6.44
N ASP A 283 -27.37 2.39 -7.77
CA ASP A 283 -28.48 1.98 -8.63
C ASP A 283 -28.91 0.53 -8.41
N CYS A 284 -27.96 -0.41 -8.40
CA CYS A 284 -28.22 -1.81 -8.15
C CYS A 284 -28.84 -2.04 -6.76
N ALA A 285 -28.37 -1.32 -5.74
CA ALA A 285 -28.96 -1.39 -4.40
C ALA A 285 -30.41 -0.89 -4.38
N TRP A 286 -30.70 0.20 -5.09
CA TRP A 286 -32.06 0.75 -5.21
C TRP A 286 -33.02 -0.19 -5.93
N GLN A 287 -32.55 -0.88 -6.96
CA GLN A 287 -33.33 -1.92 -7.64
C GLN A 287 -33.73 -3.02 -6.65
N VAL A 288 -32.76 -3.57 -5.90
CA VAL A 288 -33.03 -4.63 -4.93
C VAL A 288 -33.98 -4.17 -3.81
N ILE A 289 -33.84 -2.92 -3.35
CA ILE A 289 -34.75 -2.31 -2.36
C ILE A 289 -36.17 -2.16 -2.93
N THR A 290 -36.27 -1.80 -4.20
CA THR A 290 -37.55 -1.61 -4.91
C THR A 290 -38.28 -2.93 -5.09
N ASP A 291 -37.57 -3.97 -5.53
CA ASP A 291 -38.10 -5.32 -5.70
C ASP A 291 -38.57 -5.91 -4.36
N ALA A 292 -37.94 -5.50 -3.25
CA ALA A 292 -38.33 -5.90 -1.90
C ALA A 292 -39.42 -5.03 -1.25
N GLY A 293 -39.91 -3.98 -1.94
CA GLY A 293 -40.92 -3.05 -1.43
C GLY A 293 -40.47 -2.25 -0.20
N GLN A 294 -39.16 -2.01 -0.03
CA GLN A 294 -38.59 -1.34 1.15
C GLN A 294 -38.25 0.15 0.93
N GLN A 295 -38.69 0.75 -0.18
CA GLN A 295 -38.30 2.11 -0.60
C GLN A 295 -38.55 3.16 0.49
N LYS A 296 -39.76 3.19 1.07
CA LYS A 296 -40.10 4.17 2.13
C LYS A 296 -39.15 4.09 3.32
N ARG A 297 -38.73 2.87 3.70
CA ARG A 297 -37.84 2.67 4.83
C ARG A 297 -36.41 3.06 4.49
N PHE A 298 -35.94 2.68 3.30
CA PHE A 298 -34.60 3.04 2.83
C PHE A 298 -34.42 4.55 2.72
N ARG A 299 -35.41 5.28 2.16
CA ARG A 299 -35.41 6.76 2.14
C ARG A 299 -35.31 7.37 3.53
N ASN A 300 -36.03 6.83 4.50
CA ASN A 300 -36.01 7.35 5.87
C ASN A 300 -34.64 7.18 6.56
N GLU A 301 -33.93 6.06 6.30
CA GLU A 301 -32.58 5.85 6.82
C GLU A 301 -31.56 6.72 6.08
N LEU A 302 -31.66 6.83 4.75
CA LEU A 302 -30.80 7.71 3.94
C LEU A 302 -30.97 9.20 4.27
N ALA A 303 -32.17 9.63 4.68
CA ALA A 303 -32.43 10.99 5.12
C ALA A 303 -31.69 11.36 6.41
N ARG A 304 -31.28 10.36 7.21
CA ARG A 304 -30.55 10.53 8.48
C ARG A 304 -29.04 10.30 8.32
N TRP A 305 -28.58 10.02 7.11
CA TRP A 305 -27.21 9.62 6.83
C TRP A 305 -26.27 10.84 6.66
N SER A 306 -25.18 10.86 7.43
CA SER A 306 -24.23 11.99 7.52
C SER A 306 -23.27 12.11 6.33
N TYR A 307 -23.03 11.03 5.57
CA TYR A 307 -22.10 11.05 4.43
C TYR A 307 -22.79 11.19 3.07
N ARG A 308 -24.09 11.52 3.08
CA ARG A 308 -24.89 11.73 1.87
C ARG A 308 -24.29 12.78 0.93
N SER A 309 -23.79 13.89 1.48
CA SER A 309 -23.16 14.96 0.70
C SER A 309 -21.91 14.49 -0.06
N ALA A 310 -21.16 13.51 0.48
CA ALA A 310 -19.95 13.02 -0.16
C ALA A 310 -20.21 12.31 -1.51
N LEU A 311 -21.40 11.71 -1.68
CA LEU A 311 -21.84 11.14 -2.95
C LEU A 311 -22.52 12.20 -3.84
N GLU A 312 -23.37 13.05 -3.26
CA GLU A 312 -24.11 14.08 -4.03
C GLU A 312 -23.17 15.14 -4.64
N GLU A 313 -22.12 15.56 -3.94
CA GLU A 313 -21.07 16.47 -4.45
C GLU A 313 -20.31 15.87 -5.65
N ARG A 314 -20.33 14.55 -5.81
CA ARG A 314 -19.73 13.81 -6.93
C ARG A 314 -20.73 13.54 -8.07
N GLY A 315 -21.93 14.12 -7.99
CA GLY A 315 -22.99 13.97 -8.97
C GLY A 315 -23.77 12.64 -8.86
N ILE A 316 -23.57 11.88 -7.78
CA ILE A 316 -24.22 10.58 -7.58
C ILE A 316 -25.54 10.79 -6.84
N ARG A 317 -26.67 10.42 -7.48
CA ARG A 317 -27.99 10.51 -6.83
C ARG A 317 -28.21 9.35 -5.88
N VAL A 318 -28.18 9.67 -4.59
CA VAL A 318 -28.37 8.71 -3.48
C VAL A 318 -29.84 8.36 -3.27
N ASP A 319 -30.78 9.22 -3.65
CA ASP A 319 -32.23 8.96 -3.58
C ASP A 319 -32.77 8.79 -5.02
N ARG A 320 -33.36 7.62 -5.29
CA ARG A 320 -33.94 7.25 -6.59
C ARG A 320 -35.42 6.91 -6.41
#